data_AF-A0A239CKG1-F1
#
_entry.id   AF-A0A239CKG1-F1
#
_cell.length_a   1.000
_cell.length_b   1.000
_cell.length_c   1.000
_cell.angle_alpha   90.00
_cell.angle_beta   90.00
_cell.angle_gamma   90.00
#
_symmetry.space_group_name_H-M   'P 1'
#
loop_
_entity.id
_entity.type
_entity.pdbx_description
1 polymer ?
#
loop_
_entity_poly.entity_id
_entity_poly.type
_entity_poly.pdbx_seq_one_letter_code
_entity_poly.pdbx_strand_id
1 'polypeptide(L)'
;MTLVSEPGALQIILRSDAALKPGTSAYRLRRLVTHEVLPSIRKHGCYPPPAIDPIAADSLYDGIEKSVGDRFREERLRWEAESGKPLAALPGFSTPIIRAIEQGHGGIRKGKRIEVLIYAEIDVLYVLTGRRQITGQERRVINAMRDGGDVLRSTVLARANAIKLLASNA
;
A
#
# COMPACT_ATOMS: atom_id res chain seq x y z
N MET A 1 30.99 14.74 13.31
CA MET A 1 29.97 14.10 12.45
C MET A 1 29.77 14.99 11.23
N THR A 2 30.12 14.52 10.04
CA THR A 2 30.00 15.30 8.79
C THR A 2 28.65 14.98 8.14
N LEU A 3 27.73 15.93 8.19
CA LEU A 3 26.48 15.87 7.44
C LEU A 3 26.77 16.27 6.00
N VAL A 4 26.50 15.35 5.07
CA VAL A 4 26.67 15.59 3.64
C VAL A 4 25.31 15.49 2.98
N SER A 5 24.92 16.52 2.23
CA SER A 5 23.71 16.49 1.42
C SER A 5 23.87 15.47 0.28
N GLU A 6 22.77 14.95 -0.23
CA GLU A 6 22.77 14.03 -1.37
C GLU A 6 23.65 14.48 -2.57
N PRO A 7 23.56 15.74 -3.06
CA PRO A 7 24.45 16.21 -4.13
C PRO A 7 25.92 16.27 -3.71
N GLY A 8 26.21 16.56 -2.44
CA GLY A 8 27.58 16.51 -1.90
C GLY A 8 28.12 15.08 -1.87
N ALA A 9 27.28 14.10 -1.51
CA ALA A 9 27.66 12.69 -1.48
C ALA A 9 27.98 12.17 -2.88
N LEU A 10 27.16 12.54 -3.88
CA LEU A 10 27.42 12.19 -5.29
C LEU A 10 28.74 12.77 -5.79
N GLN A 11 29.07 14.02 -5.46
CA GLN A 11 30.37 14.60 -5.83
C GLN A 11 31.56 13.83 -5.22
N ILE A 12 31.45 13.43 -3.95
CA ILE A 12 32.48 12.65 -3.27
C ILE A 12 32.65 11.29 -3.96
N ILE A 13 31.55 10.58 -4.23
CA ILE A 13 31.58 9.27 -4.89
C ILE A 13 32.22 9.39 -6.28
N LEU A 14 31.81 10.36 -7.10
CA LEU A 14 32.31 10.54 -8.47
C LEU A 14 33.79 10.92 -8.54
N ARG A 15 34.33 11.54 -7.48
CA ARG A 15 35.75 11.93 -7.36
C ARG A 15 36.62 10.89 -6.65
N SER A 16 36.04 9.87 -6.04
CA SER A 16 36.79 8.82 -5.32
C SER A 16 37.66 7.97 -6.24
N ASP A 17 38.74 7.38 -5.72
CA ASP A 17 39.60 6.43 -6.46
C ASP A 17 38.83 5.20 -6.94
N ALA A 18 37.81 4.78 -6.17
CA ALA A 18 36.93 3.70 -6.56
C ALA A 18 36.20 4.01 -7.88
N ALA A 19 35.88 5.27 -8.17
CA ALA A 19 35.23 5.67 -9.42
C ALA A 19 36.14 5.55 -10.66
N LEU A 20 37.45 5.38 -10.49
CA LEU A 20 38.41 5.17 -11.59
C LEU A 20 38.66 3.69 -11.89
N LYS A 21 38.30 2.79 -10.98
CA LYS A 21 38.60 1.34 -11.08
C LYS A 21 37.42 0.58 -11.71
N PRO A 22 37.60 -0.07 -12.87
CA PRO A 22 36.56 -0.92 -13.46
C PRO A 22 36.08 -2.00 -12.48
N GLY A 23 34.78 -2.30 -12.51
CA GLY A 23 34.15 -3.33 -11.66
C GLY A 23 33.53 -2.81 -10.36
N THR A 24 33.95 -1.65 -9.86
CA THR A 24 33.37 -1.05 -8.63
C THR A 24 31.99 -0.44 -8.89
N SER A 25 31.19 -0.26 -7.84
CA SER A 25 29.89 0.44 -7.91
C SER A 25 30.05 1.92 -8.26
N ALA A 26 31.06 2.58 -7.69
CA ALA A 26 31.37 3.99 -7.97
C ALA A 26 31.75 4.21 -9.46
N TYR A 27 32.49 3.30 -10.07
CA TYR A 27 32.83 3.36 -11.49
C TYR A 27 31.59 3.21 -12.38
N ARG A 28 30.70 2.26 -12.05
CA ARG A 28 29.42 2.08 -12.77
C ARG A 28 28.55 3.33 -12.70
N LEU A 29 28.43 3.94 -11.51
CA LEU A 29 27.69 5.18 -11.31
C LEU A 29 28.30 6.32 -12.12
N ARG A 30 29.63 6.50 -12.08
CA ARG A 30 30.32 7.52 -12.87
C ARG A 30 30.05 7.33 -14.36
N ARG A 31 30.17 6.11 -14.87
CA ARG A 31 29.90 5.79 -16.27
C ARG A 31 28.45 6.11 -16.66
N LEU A 32 27.48 5.72 -15.84
CA LEU A 32 26.05 6.02 -16.07
C LEU A 32 25.80 7.53 -16.12
N VAL A 33 26.34 8.29 -15.17
CA VAL A 33 26.18 9.74 -15.12
C VAL A 33 26.80 10.41 -16.36
N THR A 34 28.02 10.01 -16.75
CA THR A 34 28.76 10.70 -17.82
C THR A 34 28.36 10.25 -19.23
N HIS A 35 27.97 8.98 -19.41
CA HIS A 35 27.63 8.44 -20.75
C HIS A 35 26.13 8.44 -21.05
N GLU A 36 25.28 8.50 -20.03
CA GLU A 36 23.83 8.36 -20.20
C GLU A 36 23.08 9.60 -19.72
N VAL A 37 23.21 9.93 -18.43
CA VAL A 37 22.40 10.98 -17.78
C VAL A 37 22.73 12.37 -18.30
N LEU A 38 24.00 12.80 -18.18
CA LEU A 38 24.41 14.15 -18.59
C LEU A 38 24.21 14.40 -20.09
N PRO A 39 24.57 13.46 -21.01
CA PRO A 39 24.26 13.62 -22.42
C PRO A 39 22.76 13.78 -22.70
N SER A 40 21.91 13.02 -22.02
CA SER A 40 20.46 13.11 -22.18
C SER A 40 19.92 14.47 -21.72
N ILE A 41 20.31 14.91 -20.51
CA ILE A 41 19.91 16.24 -19.99
C ILE A 41 20.38 17.36 -20.92
N ARG A 42 21.61 17.29 -21.43
CA ARG A 42 22.14 18.32 -22.34
C ARG A 42 21.39 18.38 -23.68
N LYS A 43 20.91 17.24 -24.19
CA LYS A 43 20.21 17.16 -25.48
C LYS A 43 18.71 17.41 -25.38
N HIS A 44 18.08 16.93 -24.31
CA HIS A 44 16.62 16.85 -24.17
C HIS A 44 16.08 17.68 -23.00
N GLY A 45 16.95 18.29 -22.17
CA GLY A 45 16.56 19.04 -20.98
C GLY A 45 16.18 18.17 -19.78
N CYS A 46 16.13 16.84 -19.96
CA CYS A 46 15.83 15.88 -18.91
C CYS A 46 16.56 14.55 -19.17
N TYR A 47 16.75 13.76 -18.11
CA TYR A 47 17.01 12.33 -18.26
C TYR A 47 15.67 11.64 -17.97
N PRO A 48 15.05 10.99 -18.97
CA PRO A 48 13.79 10.33 -18.73
C PRO A 48 14.01 9.25 -17.67
N PRO A 49 13.06 9.03 -16.75
CA PRO A 49 13.10 7.81 -15.94
C PRO A 49 13.26 6.63 -16.90
N PRO A 50 13.97 5.56 -16.49
CA PRO A 50 14.06 4.37 -17.33
C PRO A 50 12.65 4.04 -17.83
N ALA A 51 12.54 3.57 -19.07
CA ALA A 51 11.31 2.94 -19.53
C ALA A 51 11.10 1.71 -18.64
N ILE A 52 10.58 1.96 -17.44
CA ILE A 52 9.65 1.10 -16.78
C ILE A 52 8.60 1.03 -17.85
N ASP A 53 8.55 -0.08 -18.61
CA ASP A 53 7.32 -0.49 -19.27
C ASP A 53 6.25 -0.09 -18.29
N PRO A 54 5.35 0.85 -18.64
CA PRO A 54 4.39 1.33 -17.66
C PRO A 54 3.88 0.04 -17.04
N ILE A 55 4.18 -0.18 -15.76
CA ILE A 55 3.46 -1.19 -15.01
C ILE A 55 2.08 -0.68 -15.28
N ALA A 56 1.33 -1.39 -16.13
CA ALA A 56 0.01 -0.93 -16.51
C ALA A 56 -0.60 -0.49 -15.19
N ALA A 57 -1.27 0.64 -15.13
CA ALA A 57 -1.89 1.02 -13.85
C ALA A 57 -2.78 -0.15 -13.30
N ASP A 58 -3.08 -1.12 -14.18
CA ASP A 58 -3.67 -2.46 -14.00
C ASP A 58 -2.73 -3.67 -13.71
N SER A 59 -1.43 -3.53 -13.45
CA SER A 59 -0.49 -4.69 -13.33
C SER A 59 0.28 -4.74 -12.01
N LEU A 60 -0.36 -4.36 -10.91
CA LEU A 60 -0.16 -5.09 -9.65
C LEU A 60 -1.26 -6.16 -9.58
N TYR A 61 -0.91 -7.34 -10.09
CA TYR A 61 -1.78 -8.47 -10.43
C TYR A 61 -2.54 -9.06 -9.22
N ASP A 62 -3.87 -9.20 -9.33
CA ASP A 62 -4.60 -10.45 -9.11
C ASP A 62 -6.01 -10.31 -9.73
N GLY A 63 -6.37 -11.25 -10.61
CA GLY A 63 -7.54 -11.16 -11.48
C GLY A 63 -8.85 -10.84 -10.74
N ILE A 64 -9.49 -9.74 -11.14
CA ILE A 64 -10.80 -9.24 -10.69
C ILE A 64 -10.81 -8.84 -9.20
N GLU A 65 -9.98 -7.87 -8.82
CA GLU A 65 -10.17 -7.19 -7.54
C GLU A 65 -11.47 -6.37 -7.55
N LYS A 66 -12.33 -6.63 -6.56
CA LYS A 66 -13.49 -5.81 -6.17
C LYS A 66 -13.23 -4.33 -6.41
N SER A 67 -14.19 -3.61 -7.00
CA SER A 67 -14.03 -2.18 -7.22
C SER A 67 -13.79 -1.44 -5.89
N VAL A 68 -13.26 -0.22 -5.94
CA VAL A 68 -13.15 0.65 -4.75
C VAL A 68 -14.50 0.76 -4.02
N GLY A 69 -15.60 0.78 -4.78
CA GLY A 69 -16.95 0.82 -4.24
C GLY A 69 -17.34 -0.47 -3.51
N ASP A 70 -16.99 -1.63 -4.07
CA ASP A 70 -17.23 -2.93 -3.44
C ASP A 70 -16.39 -3.11 -2.17
N ARG A 71 -15.11 -2.73 -2.19
CA ARG A 71 -14.25 -2.75 -0.99
C ARG A 71 -14.73 -1.77 0.08
N PHE A 72 -15.21 -0.60 -0.33
CA PHE A 72 -15.84 0.36 0.58
C PHE A 72 -17.10 -0.22 1.21
N ARG A 73 -17.95 -0.91 0.43
CA ARG A 73 -19.13 -1.59 0.96
C ARG A 73 -18.75 -2.63 2.00
N GLU A 74 -17.72 -3.42 1.75
CA GLU A 74 -17.26 -4.46 2.67
C GLU A 74 -16.78 -3.90 4.00
N GLU A 75 -15.90 -2.89 3.96
CA GLU A 75 -15.43 -2.26 5.20
C GLU A 75 -16.53 -1.49 5.91
N ARG A 76 -17.46 -0.86 5.17
CA ARG A 76 -18.66 -0.25 5.78
C ARG A 76 -19.48 -1.29 6.53
N LEU A 77 -19.85 -2.39 5.91
CA LEU A 77 -20.67 -3.44 6.53
C LEU A 77 -19.98 -4.04 7.75
N ARG A 78 -18.67 -4.28 7.65
CA ARG A 78 -17.86 -4.72 8.77
C ARG A 78 -17.90 -3.71 9.93
N TRP A 79 -17.62 -2.44 9.65
CA TRP A 79 -17.61 -1.40 10.66
C TRP A 79 -19.00 -1.16 11.29
N GLU A 80 -20.07 -1.20 10.51
CA GLU A 80 -21.45 -1.08 11.03
C GLU A 80 -21.80 -2.26 11.95
N ALA A 81 -21.34 -3.48 11.61
CA ALA A 81 -21.50 -4.65 12.46
C ALA A 81 -20.69 -4.57 13.76
N GLU A 82 -19.47 -4.04 13.71
CA GLU A 82 -18.58 -3.88 14.89
C GLU A 82 -19.04 -2.72 15.80
N SER A 83 -19.47 -1.60 15.22
CA SER A 83 -19.83 -0.37 15.94
C SER A 83 -21.30 -0.30 16.34
N GLY A 84 -22.19 -1.06 15.68
CA GLY A 84 -23.64 -1.00 15.84
C GLY A 84 -24.27 0.32 15.35
N LYS A 85 -23.50 1.18 14.68
CA LYS A 85 -23.95 2.48 14.17
C LYS A 85 -23.95 2.47 12.65
N PRO A 86 -24.93 3.12 11.98
CA PRO A 86 -24.89 3.26 10.53
C PRO A 86 -23.79 4.25 10.13
N LEU A 87 -23.09 4.00 9.02
CA LEU A 87 -22.08 4.94 8.50
C LEU A 87 -22.69 6.30 8.17
N ALA A 88 -24.00 6.33 7.90
CA ALA A 88 -24.76 7.55 7.68
C ALA A 88 -24.78 8.52 8.87
N ALA A 89 -24.44 8.05 10.08
CA ALA A 89 -24.27 8.92 11.24
C ALA A 89 -22.95 9.72 11.20
N LEU A 90 -21.98 9.35 10.36
CA LEU A 90 -20.73 10.07 10.24
C LEU A 90 -20.89 11.35 9.42
N PRO A 91 -20.20 12.44 9.82
CA PRO A 91 -20.26 13.70 9.08
C PRO A 91 -19.73 13.51 7.65
N GLY A 92 -20.51 13.97 6.66
CA GLY A 92 -20.15 13.91 5.25
C GLY A 92 -20.47 12.59 4.54
N PHE A 93 -21.18 11.66 5.20
CA PHE A 93 -21.60 10.36 4.65
C PHE A 93 -23.12 10.18 4.61
N SER A 94 -23.87 11.06 3.94
CA SER A 94 -25.31 10.80 3.73
C SER A 94 -25.55 9.55 2.87
N THR A 95 -26.73 8.93 2.98
CA THR A 95 -27.10 7.73 2.21
C THR A 95 -26.85 7.86 0.69
N PRO A 96 -27.17 8.99 0.03
CA PRO A 96 -26.85 9.18 -1.38
C PRO A 96 -25.33 9.18 -1.67
N ILE A 97 -24.53 9.75 -0.77
CA ILE A 97 -23.07 9.78 -0.91
C ILE A 97 -22.49 8.38 -0.78
N ILE A 98 -22.94 7.61 0.22
CA ILE A 98 -22.53 6.22 0.42
C ILE A 98 -22.83 5.41 -0.85
N ARG A 99 -24.05 5.52 -1.38
CA ARG A 99 -24.46 4.82 -2.61
C ARG A 99 -23.62 5.22 -3.82
N ALA A 100 -23.32 6.51 -3.99
CA ALA A 100 -22.46 6.99 -5.07
C ALA A 100 -21.02 6.46 -4.97
N ILE A 101 -20.49 6.31 -3.74
CA ILE A 101 -19.16 5.72 -3.52
C ILE A 101 -19.19 4.23 -3.86
N GLU A 102 -20.19 3.48 -3.39
CA GLU A 102 -20.35 2.05 -3.70
C GLU A 102 -20.51 1.78 -5.20
N GLN A 103 -21.14 2.70 -5.93
CA GLN A 103 -21.31 2.63 -7.39
C GLN A 103 -20.07 3.14 -8.16
N GLY A 104 -18.96 3.46 -7.49
CA GLY A 104 -17.72 3.86 -8.15
C GLY A 104 -17.69 5.30 -8.69
N HIS A 105 -18.65 6.16 -8.35
CA HIS A 105 -18.73 7.54 -8.87
C HIS A 105 -17.73 8.51 -8.19
N GLY A 106 -16.64 7.98 -7.61
CA GLY A 106 -15.46 8.76 -7.23
C GLY A 106 -15.62 9.69 -6.01
N GLY A 107 -16.46 9.31 -5.02
CA GLY A 107 -16.74 10.16 -3.86
C GLY A 107 -15.73 10.06 -2.71
N ILE A 108 -14.99 8.97 -2.57
CA ILE A 108 -14.23 8.70 -1.33
C ILE A 108 -13.05 9.65 -1.13
N ARG A 109 -12.40 10.08 -2.22
CA ARG A 109 -11.23 10.99 -2.19
C ARG A 109 -11.61 12.48 -2.10
N LYS A 110 -12.91 12.82 -2.08
CA LYS A 110 -13.37 14.20 -2.08
C LYS A 110 -13.48 14.75 -0.65
N GLY A 111 -12.95 15.95 -0.44
CA GLY A 111 -13.05 16.66 0.84
C GLY A 111 -12.38 15.92 1.99
N LYS A 112 -12.97 16.02 3.18
CA LYS A 112 -12.44 15.46 4.45
C LYS A 112 -12.87 14.01 4.74
N ARG A 113 -13.41 13.30 3.75
CA ARG A 113 -14.00 11.95 3.93
C ARG A 113 -13.00 10.89 4.37
N ILE A 114 -11.80 10.88 3.78
CA ILE A 114 -10.72 9.95 4.18
C ILE A 114 -10.38 10.16 5.66
N GLU A 115 -10.27 11.41 6.09
CA GLU A 115 -9.94 11.75 7.48
C GLU A 115 -11.01 11.23 8.45
N VAL A 116 -12.29 11.42 8.10
CA VAL A 116 -13.43 10.90 8.89
C VAL A 116 -13.42 9.37 8.96
N LEU A 117 -13.13 8.68 7.85
CA LEU A 117 -13.05 7.21 7.83
C LEU A 117 -11.89 6.69 8.68
N ILE A 118 -10.73 7.37 8.64
CA ILE A 118 -9.58 7.04 9.48
C ILE A 118 -9.94 7.22 10.97
N TYR A 119 -10.59 8.32 11.34
CA TYR A 119 -11.04 8.54 12.72
C TYR A 119 -12.09 7.52 13.16
N ALA A 120 -12.91 7.00 12.24
CA ALA A 120 -13.86 5.93 12.49
C ALA A 120 -13.20 4.54 12.53
N GLU A 121 -11.87 4.45 12.42
CA GLU A 121 -11.10 3.18 12.38
C GLU A 121 -11.46 2.27 11.19
N ILE A 122 -11.97 2.84 10.10
CA ILE A 122 -12.21 2.12 8.85
C ILE A 122 -10.89 1.98 8.08
N ASP A 123 -10.62 0.79 7.53
CA ASP A 123 -9.37 0.54 6.79
C ASP A 123 -9.39 1.20 5.40
N VAL A 124 -9.07 2.49 5.37
CA VAL A 124 -9.02 3.29 4.14
C VAL A 124 -7.94 2.77 3.19
N LEU A 125 -6.86 2.16 3.69
CA LEU A 125 -5.81 1.62 2.82
C LEU A 125 -6.35 0.44 2.03
N TYR A 126 -7.09 -0.47 2.67
CA TYR A 126 -7.77 -1.55 1.97
C TYR A 126 -8.75 -1.02 0.92
N VAL A 127 -9.60 -0.08 1.29
CA VAL A 127 -10.59 0.47 0.37
C VAL A 127 -9.93 1.06 -0.87
N LEU A 128 -8.85 1.83 -0.70
CA LEU A 128 -8.18 2.52 -1.79
C LEU A 128 -7.24 1.63 -2.61
N THR A 129 -6.57 0.67 -1.97
CA THR A 129 -5.44 -0.05 -2.59
C THR A 129 -5.62 -1.56 -2.67
N GLY A 130 -6.71 -2.11 -2.13
CA GLY A 130 -6.94 -3.56 -2.04
C GLY A 130 -6.11 -4.25 -0.95
N ARG A 131 -5.09 -3.56 -0.39
CA ARG A 131 -4.20 -4.12 0.63
C ARG A 131 -4.74 -3.83 2.03
N ARG A 132 -5.12 -4.90 2.75
CA ARG A 132 -5.53 -4.79 4.17
C ARG A 132 -4.36 -4.41 5.06
N GLN A 133 -4.53 -3.36 5.86
CA GLN A 133 -3.75 -3.18 7.08
C GLN A 133 -4.30 -4.20 8.08
N ILE A 134 -3.45 -5.09 8.60
CA ILE A 134 -3.84 -6.16 9.54
C ILE A 134 -4.80 -5.61 10.58
N THR A 135 -6.03 -6.12 10.59
CA THR A 135 -7.12 -5.62 11.45
C THR A 135 -6.82 -5.85 12.92
N GLY A 136 -7.53 -5.18 13.83
CA GLY A 136 -7.38 -5.44 15.28
C GLY A 136 -7.65 -6.91 15.65
N GLN A 137 -8.57 -7.58 14.95
CA GLN A 137 -8.83 -9.00 15.15
C GLN A 137 -7.72 -9.89 14.57
N GLU A 138 -7.22 -9.59 13.37
CA GLU A 138 -6.07 -10.29 12.79
C GLU A 138 -4.81 -10.08 13.64
N ARG A 139 -4.63 -8.88 14.22
CA ARG A 139 -3.57 -8.57 15.18
C ARG A 139 -3.68 -9.44 16.42
N ARG A 140 -4.88 -9.60 16.96
CA ARG A 140 -5.14 -10.47 18.12
C ARG A 140 -4.85 -11.93 17.79
N VAL A 141 -5.24 -12.41 16.61
CA VAL A 141 -4.92 -13.77 16.15
C VAL A 141 -3.42 -13.95 15.95
N ILE A 142 -2.73 -12.98 15.34
CA ILE A 142 -1.28 -13.01 15.15
C ILE A 142 -0.54 -13.00 16.50
N ASN A 143 -0.95 -12.15 17.44
CA ASN A 143 -0.37 -12.10 18.78
C ASN A 143 -0.67 -13.38 19.57
N ALA A 144 -1.87 -13.95 19.43
CA ALA A 144 -2.22 -15.25 20.01
C ALA A 144 -1.36 -16.39 19.43
N MET A 145 -1.02 -16.34 18.14
CA MET A 145 -0.15 -17.32 17.49
C MET A 145 1.33 -17.11 17.83
N ARG A 146 1.79 -15.86 18.02
CA ARG A 146 3.19 -15.53 18.32
C ARG A 146 3.51 -15.72 19.80
N ASP A 147 2.70 -15.15 20.68
CA ASP A 147 2.99 -15.02 22.12
C ASP A 147 2.07 -15.88 23.00
N GLY A 148 1.00 -16.45 22.44
CA GLY A 148 0.11 -17.34 23.18
C GLY A 148 0.72 -18.72 23.44
N GLY A 149 0.36 -19.34 24.56
CA GLY A 149 0.74 -20.73 24.86
C GLY A 149 0.11 -21.75 23.89
N ASP A 150 0.61 -22.98 23.91
CA ASP A 150 0.25 -24.02 22.92
C ASP A 150 -1.25 -24.33 22.83
N VAL A 151 -1.96 -24.23 23.95
CA VAL A 151 -3.42 -24.43 24.00
C VAL A 151 -4.17 -23.35 23.19
N LEU A 152 -3.71 -22.09 23.27
CA LEU A 152 -4.36 -20.99 22.56
C LEU A 152 -4.09 -21.11 21.06
N ARG A 153 -2.85 -21.46 20.69
CA ARG A 153 -2.44 -21.70 19.29
C ARG A 153 -3.22 -22.85 18.66
N SER A 154 -3.33 -23.99 19.34
CA SER A 154 -4.04 -25.17 18.82
C SER A 154 -5.53 -24.90 18.62
N THR A 155 -6.14 -24.11 19.50
CA THR A 155 -7.55 -23.74 19.42
C THR A 155 -7.82 -22.83 18.22
N VAL A 156 -6.97 -21.83 17.98
CA VAL A 156 -7.06 -20.94 16.80
C VAL A 156 -6.93 -21.75 15.51
N LEU A 157 -5.95 -22.67 15.43
CA LEU A 157 -5.75 -23.54 14.27
C LEU A 157 -6.91 -24.50 14.03
N ALA A 158 -7.44 -25.12 15.09
CA ALA A 158 -8.59 -26.02 14.99
C ALA A 158 -9.82 -25.30 14.45
N ARG A 159 -10.06 -24.07 14.89
CA ARG A 159 -11.18 -23.25 14.44
C ARG A 159 -11.02 -22.79 13.00
N ALA A 160 -9.80 -22.43 12.59
CA ALA A 160 -9.49 -22.10 11.20
C ALA A 160 -9.71 -23.29 10.25
N ASN A 161 -9.29 -24.50 10.66
CA ASN A 161 -9.50 -25.71 9.87
C ASN A 161 -10.99 -26.07 9.73
N ALA A 162 -11.78 -25.89 10.79
CA ALA A 162 -13.22 -26.12 10.75
C ALA A 162 -13.92 -25.17 9.75
N ILE A 163 -13.53 -23.89 9.72
CA ILE A 163 -14.08 -22.91 8.76
C ILE A 163 -13.72 -23.29 7.32
N LYS A 164 -12.49 -23.75 7.09
CA LYS A 164 -12.02 -24.15 5.75
C LYS A 164 -12.78 -25.36 5.20
N LEU A 165 -13.08 -26.33 6.05
CA LEU A 165 -13.90 -27.51 5.72
C LEU A 165 -15.35 -27.14 5.41
N LEU A 166 -15.91 -26.16 6.12
CA LEU A 166 -17.27 -25.68 5.85
C LEU A 166 -17.35 -24.93 4.51
N ALA A 167 -16.31 -24.18 4.16
CA ALA A 167 -16.25 -23.44 2.90
C ALA A 167 -15.98 -24.33 1.67
N SER A 168 -15.37 -25.51 1.83
CA SER A 168 -15.16 -26.47 0.73
C SER A 168 -16.37 -27.36 0.44
N ASN A 169 -17.35 -27.39 1.36
CA ASN A 169 -18.55 -28.22 1.27
C ASN A 169 -19.81 -27.41 0.90
N ALA A 170 -19.64 -26.13 0.57
CA ALA A 170 -20.67 -25.21 0.08
C ALA A 170 -20.41 -24.88 -1.39
#